data_AF-A0AAD4L9E6-F1
#
_entry.id   AF-A0AAD4L9E6-F1
#
_cell.length_a   1.000
_cell.length_b   1.000
_cell.length_c   1.000
_cell.angle_alpha   90.00
_cell.angle_beta   90.00
_cell.angle_gamma   90.00
#
_symmetry.space_group_name_H-M   'P 1'
#
loop_
_entity.id
_entity.type
_entity.pdbx_description
1 polymer ?
#
loop_
_entity_poly.entity_id
_entity_poly.type
_entity_poly.pdbx_seq_one_letter_code
_entity_poly.pdbx_strand_id
1 'polypeptide(L)'
;MPWPAHIVAKSSRLLDTETIENKFYGLYNTILIECFPSTQFTITPQYATAGAQTGGPGAIDFAITYVIESLDLDSPVFFVEIKPPTHLPSLSARKDAENQIRTRFGQLAHLVRVPKLYGVSAIGRQLSYYTYERAGGTIEPVALADSTSSIVDTAPIERWNTNIMQEEGRARFLAVVEEIKQMVRNLWWTSSIMTAFMTSF
;
A
#
# COMPACT_ATOMS: atom_id res chain seq x y z
N MET A 1 16.12 -10.66 12.12
CA MET A 1 17.12 -9.79 11.45
C MET A 1 16.58 -8.37 11.41
N PRO A 2 17.34 -7.34 11.80
CA PRO A 2 16.90 -5.95 11.69
C PRO A 2 16.84 -5.50 10.22
N TRP A 3 16.23 -4.34 9.98
CA TRP A 3 16.40 -3.65 8.70
C TRP A 3 17.88 -3.29 8.46
N PRO A 4 18.33 -3.18 7.19
CA PRO A 4 19.63 -2.62 6.86
C PRO A 4 19.92 -1.29 7.58
N ALA A 5 21.18 -1.07 7.94
CA ALA A 5 21.60 0.08 8.75
C ALA A 5 21.14 1.44 8.19
N HIS A 6 21.10 1.57 6.86
CA HIS A 6 20.68 2.81 6.20
C HIS A 6 19.18 3.10 6.36
N ILE A 7 18.32 2.07 6.44
CA ILE A 7 16.88 2.20 6.75
C ILE A 7 16.70 2.56 8.23
N VAL A 8 17.46 1.91 9.12
CA VAL A 8 17.45 2.22 10.56
C VAL A 8 17.84 3.67 10.81
N ALA A 9 18.91 4.15 10.16
CA ALA A 9 19.37 5.54 10.27
C ALA A 9 18.38 6.57 9.68
N LYS A 10 17.62 6.20 8.65
CA LYS A 10 16.52 7.05 8.15
C LYS A 10 15.40 7.13 9.16
N SER A 11 14.99 5.99 9.71
CA SER A 11 13.95 5.93 10.73
C SER A 11 14.36 6.72 11.97
N SER A 12 15.59 6.60 12.49
CA SER A 12 16.00 7.27 13.74
C SER A 12 15.94 8.81 13.68
N ARG A 13 15.89 9.41 12.48
CA ARG A 13 15.75 10.86 12.29
C ARG A 13 14.31 11.36 12.29
N LEU A 14 13.33 10.46 12.29
CA LEU A 14 11.91 10.81 12.26
C LEU A 14 11.32 10.75 13.67
N LEU A 15 10.58 11.78 14.07
CA LEU A 15 9.91 11.81 15.36
C LEU A 15 8.48 11.27 15.25
N ASP A 16 7.96 10.68 16.32
CA ASP A 16 6.55 10.27 16.38
C ASP A 16 5.59 11.46 16.54
N THR A 17 6.13 12.67 16.73
CA THR A 17 5.40 13.93 16.79
C THR A 17 5.43 14.72 15.48
N GLU A 18 5.99 14.14 14.41
CA GLU A 18 6.02 14.80 13.11
C GLU A 18 4.61 15.09 12.57
N THR A 19 4.44 16.30 12.06
CA THR A 19 3.19 16.76 11.40
C THR A 19 3.33 16.80 9.88
N ILE A 20 4.55 16.68 9.37
CA ILE A 20 4.84 16.81 7.94
C ILE A 20 4.94 15.40 7.34
N GLU A 21 3.95 15.05 6.51
CA GLU A 21 3.83 13.75 5.83
C GLU A 21 5.09 13.39 5.02
N ASN A 22 5.63 14.36 4.27
CA ASN A 22 6.70 14.15 3.32
C ASN A 22 8.03 13.67 3.94
N LYS A 23 8.21 13.85 5.24
CA LYS A 23 9.40 13.35 5.96
C LYS A 23 9.46 11.82 5.96
N PHE A 24 8.31 11.15 5.92
CA PHE A 24 8.24 9.69 5.91
C PHE A 24 8.45 9.08 4.51
N TYR A 25 8.27 9.85 3.43
CA TYR A 25 8.46 9.36 2.05
C TYR A 25 9.85 8.79 1.83
N GLY A 26 10.88 9.46 2.36
CA GLY A 26 12.26 9.00 2.24
C GLY A 26 12.53 7.67 2.94
N LEU A 27 11.77 7.33 4.00
CA LEU A 27 11.85 6.04 4.69
C LEU A 27 11.15 4.96 3.86
N TYR A 28 9.88 5.18 3.52
CA TYR A 28 9.08 4.20 2.76
C TYR A 28 9.67 3.91 1.38
N ASN A 29 10.11 4.94 0.63
CA ASN A 29 10.79 4.74 -0.65
C ASN A 29 12.00 3.80 -0.53
N THR A 30 12.79 3.94 0.54
CA THR A 30 13.97 3.09 0.76
C THR A 30 13.58 1.65 1.11
N ILE A 31 12.56 1.47 1.96
CA ILE A 31 12.03 0.14 2.28
C ILE A 31 11.46 -0.55 1.03
N LEU A 32 10.72 0.19 0.20
CA LEU A 32 10.12 -0.35 -1.02
C LEU A 32 11.19 -0.75 -2.05
N ILE A 33 12.23 0.06 -2.26
CA ILE A 33 13.35 -0.29 -3.16
C ILE A 33 14.08 -1.54 -2.67
N GLU A 34 14.29 -1.67 -1.36
CA GLU A 34 14.90 -2.86 -0.76
C GLU A 34 14.04 -4.12 -1.00
N CYS A 35 12.71 -3.98 -0.93
CA CYS A 35 11.78 -5.10 -1.01
C CYS A 35 11.41 -5.49 -2.45
N PHE A 36 11.34 -4.51 -3.35
CA PHE A 36 10.90 -4.67 -4.74
C PHE A 36 12.03 -4.24 -5.69
N PRO A 37 12.87 -5.18 -6.15
CA PRO A 37 14.00 -4.85 -7.01
C PRO A 37 13.53 -4.31 -8.36
N SER A 38 14.21 -3.27 -8.85
CA SER A 38 13.88 -2.59 -10.11
C SER A 38 14.01 -3.46 -11.36
N THR A 39 14.65 -4.62 -11.25
CA THR A 39 14.73 -5.61 -12.32
C THR A 39 13.43 -6.38 -12.54
N GLN A 40 12.49 -6.31 -11.59
CA GLN A 40 11.22 -7.06 -11.63
C GLN A 40 9.99 -6.17 -11.41
N PHE A 41 10.18 -5.02 -10.77
CA PHE A 41 9.09 -4.14 -10.35
C PHE A 41 9.40 -2.68 -10.69
N THR A 42 8.35 -1.94 -11.05
CA THR A 42 8.37 -0.48 -11.12
C THR A 42 7.76 0.08 -9.85
N ILE A 43 8.40 1.09 -9.27
CA ILE A 43 7.87 1.85 -8.13
C ILE A 43 7.51 3.24 -8.64
N THR A 44 6.22 3.56 -8.67
CA THR A 44 5.71 4.84 -9.16
C THR A 44 5.21 5.68 -7.98
N PRO A 45 6.00 6.67 -7.50
CA PRO A 45 5.51 7.66 -6.55
C PRO A 45 4.52 8.60 -7.24
N GLN A 46 3.48 9.03 -6.51
CA GLN A 46 2.44 9.94 -7.03
C GLN A 46 1.73 9.36 -8.25
N TYR A 47 1.21 8.14 -8.11
CA TYR A 47 0.44 7.51 -9.18
C TYR A 47 -0.74 8.40 -9.57
N ALA A 48 -0.65 9.02 -10.75
CA ALA A 48 -1.67 9.92 -11.25
C ALA A 48 -2.95 9.13 -11.49
N THR A 49 -3.98 9.38 -10.69
CA THR A 49 -5.30 8.81 -10.91
C THR A 49 -6.16 9.77 -11.73
N ALA A 50 -7.13 9.24 -12.46
CA ALA A 50 -8.01 10.03 -13.32
C ALA A 50 -8.66 11.22 -12.58
N GLY A 51 -8.90 11.10 -11.27
CA GLY A 51 -9.40 12.19 -10.41
C GLY A 51 -8.40 13.33 -10.18
N ALA A 52 -7.09 13.03 -10.13
CA ALA A 52 -6.04 14.04 -10.01
C ALA A 52 -5.84 14.81 -11.33
N GLN A 53 -6.10 14.18 -12.48
CA GLN A 53 -5.98 14.79 -13.80
C GLN A 53 -7.18 15.68 -14.17
N THR A 54 -8.36 15.42 -13.58
CA THR A 54 -9.62 16.12 -13.92
C THR A 54 -9.99 17.24 -12.94
N GLY A 55 -9.17 17.50 -11.91
CA GLY A 55 -9.41 18.58 -10.94
C GLY A 55 -10.59 18.31 -9.98
N GLY A 56 -11.04 17.06 -9.86
CA GLY A 56 -12.14 16.69 -8.98
C GLY A 56 -11.79 16.73 -7.48
N PRO A 57 -12.76 16.49 -6.58
CA PRO A 57 -12.49 16.33 -5.15
C PRO A 57 -11.45 15.21 -4.95
N GLY A 58 -10.23 15.58 -4.53
CA GLY A 58 -9.07 14.68 -4.48
C GLY A 58 -7.84 15.16 -5.27
N ALA A 59 -7.99 16.13 -6.18
CA ALA A 59 -6.87 16.72 -6.92
C ALA A 59 -5.95 17.62 -6.06
N ILE A 60 -6.38 17.99 -4.84
CA ILE A 60 -5.64 18.83 -3.88
C ILE A 60 -4.94 17.96 -2.82
N ASP A 61 -5.22 16.66 -2.76
CA ASP A 61 -4.56 15.78 -1.80
C ASP A 61 -3.20 15.33 -2.39
N PHE A 62 -2.15 16.08 -2.05
CA PHE A 62 -0.75 15.82 -2.45
C PHE A 62 -0.14 14.56 -1.80
N ALA A 63 -0.97 13.69 -1.22
CA ALA A 63 -0.54 12.46 -0.61
C ALA A 63 0.18 11.58 -1.65
N ILE A 64 1.45 11.27 -1.38
CA ILE A 64 2.22 10.39 -2.26
C ILE A 64 1.79 8.95 -2.01
N THR A 65 1.00 8.42 -2.93
CA THR A 65 0.79 6.98 -3.05
C THR A 65 1.96 6.38 -3.81
N TYR A 66 2.57 5.34 -3.25
CA TYR A 66 3.49 4.49 -4.00
C TYR A 66 2.72 3.32 -4.56
N VAL A 67 2.72 3.16 -5.87
CA VAL A 67 2.17 1.98 -6.55
C VAL A 67 3.32 1.16 -7.10
N ILE A 68 3.28 -0.14 -6.84
CA ILE A 68 4.27 -1.11 -7.28
C ILE A 68 3.61 -1.92 -8.38
N GLU A 69 4.22 -1.92 -9.55
CA GLU A 69 3.76 -2.65 -10.73
C GLU A 69 4.77 -3.73 -11.08
N SER A 70 4.30 -4.93 -11.42
CA SER A 70 5.16 -5.99 -11.95
C SER A 70 5.48 -5.69 -13.42
N LEU A 71 6.77 -5.73 -13.80
CA LEU A 71 7.18 -5.54 -15.20
C LEU A 71 6.61 -6.63 -16.12
N ASP A 72 6.53 -7.85 -15.62
CA ASP A 72 6.06 -9.02 -16.37
C ASP A 72 4.53 -9.01 -16.59
N LEU A 73 3.79 -8.45 -15.64
CA LEU A 73 2.32 -8.45 -15.68
C LEU A 73 1.73 -7.13 -16.12
N ASP A 74 2.47 -6.02 -16.06
CA ASP A 74 1.96 -4.66 -16.29
C ASP A 74 0.67 -4.43 -15.48
N SER A 75 0.78 -4.65 -14.16
CA SER A 75 -0.34 -4.65 -13.20
C SER A 75 0.14 -4.15 -11.85
N PRO A 76 -0.67 -3.31 -11.16
CA PRO A 76 -0.47 -3.02 -9.74
C PRO A 76 -0.53 -4.30 -8.92
N VAL A 77 0.43 -4.45 -8.00
CA VAL A 77 0.51 -5.61 -7.08
C VAL A 77 0.56 -5.20 -5.62
N PHE A 78 0.97 -3.96 -5.36
CA PHE A 78 1.03 -3.39 -4.02
C PHE A 78 0.90 -1.87 -4.08
N PHE A 79 0.32 -1.25 -3.06
CA PHE A 79 0.46 0.18 -2.84
C PHE A 79 0.52 0.55 -1.35
N VAL A 80 1.09 1.72 -1.06
CA VAL A 80 1.09 2.29 0.29
C VAL A 80 0.65 3.76 0.25
N GLU A 81 -0.24 4.13 1.18
CA GLU A 81 -0.61 5.50 1.48
C GLU A 81 0.03 5.89 2.81
N ILE A 82 0.67 7.06 2.86
CA ILE A 82 1.46 7.50 4.02
C ILE A 82 0.82 8.74 4.61
N LYS A 83 0.71 8.80 5.93
CA LYS A 83 0.24 9.94 6.72
C LYS A 83 1.22 10.23 7.87
N PRO A 84 1.30 11.47 8.39
CA PRO A 84 2.18 11.78 9.50
C PRO A 84 1.69 11.11 10.80
N PRO A 85 2.59 10.77 11.75
CA PRO A 85 2.25 10.01 12.95
C PRO A 85 1.24 10.71 13.86
N THR A 86 1.18 12.04 13.81
CA THR A 86 0.19 12.85 14.54
C THR A 86 -1.26 12.61 14.09
N HIS A 87 -1.49 11.95 12.95
CA HIS A 87 -2.83 11.49 12.56
C HIS A 87 -3.32 10.31 13.40
N LEU A 88 -2.42 9.51 13.97
CA LEU A 88 -2.78 8.29 14.69
C LEU A 88 -3.71 8.55 15.88
N PRO A 89 -3.49 9.54 16.76
CA PRO A 89 -4.43 9.83 17.85
C PRO A 89 -5.75 10.47 17.37
N SER A 90 -5.82 11.03 16.15
CA SER A 90 -7.00 11.74 15.64
C SER A 90 -7.99 10.79 14.97
N LEU A 91 -9.21 10.70 15.51
CA LEU A 91 -10.28 9.86 14.94
C LEU A 91 -10.62 10.25 13.50
N SER A 92 -10.79 11.55 13.23
CA SER A 92 -11.10 12.02 11.87
C SER A 92 -9.95 11.70 10.90
N ALA A 93 -8.71 11.90 11.31
CA ALA A 93 -7.56 11.64 10.43
C ALA A 93 -7.38 10.15 10.13
N ARG A 94 -7.66 9.26 11.10
CA ARG A 94 -7.71 7.80 10.84
C ARG A 94 -8.83 7.44 9.87
N LYS A 95 -10.03 8.03 10.04
CA LYS A 95 -11.15 7.83 9.11
C LYS A 95 -10.80 8.29 7.69
N ASP A 96 -10.12 9.42 7.55
CA ASP A 96 -9.67 9.92 6.25
C ASP A 96 -8.63 8.98 5.62
N ALA A 97 -7.68 8.46 6.41
CA ALA A 97 -6.69 7.49 5.94
C ALA A 97 -7.32 6.16 5.49
N GLU A 98 -8.34 5.67 6.21
CA GLU A 98 -9.15 4.51 5.85
C GLU A 98 -9.90 4.74 4.52
N ASN A 99 -10.57 5.88 4.38
CA ASN A 99 -11.31 6.24 3.17
C ASN A 99 -10.37 6.37 1.95
N GLN A 100 -9.18 6.92 2.15
CA GLN A 100 -8.19 7.08 1.09
C GLN A 100 -7.72 5.73 0.53
N ILE A 101 -7.38 4.76 1.39
CA ILE A 101 -6.99 3.41 0.96
C ILE A 101 -8.11 2.74 0.16
N ARG A 102 -9.36 2.83 0.62
CA ARG A 102 -10.50 2.21 -0.07
C ARG A 102 -10.77 2.86 -1.42
N THR A 103 -10.68 4.18 -1.47
CA THR A 103 -10.77 4.93 -2.72
C THR A 103 -9.69 4.48 -3.70
N ARG A 104 -8.46 4.26 -3.21
CA ARG A 104 -7.34 3.80 -4.04
C ARG A 104 -7.56 2.41 -4.61
N PHE A 105 -8.13 1.47 -3.84
CA PHE A 105 -8.54 0.17 -4.39
C PHE A 105 -9.54 0.32 -5.53
N GLY A 106 -10.58 1.15 -5.38
CA GLY A 106 -11.55 1.40 -6.43
C GLY A 106 -10.92 1.98 -7.71
N GLN A 107 -9.93 2.86 -7.54
CA GLN A 107 -9.20 3.45 -8.67
C GLN A 107 -8.29 2.44 -9.37
N LEU A 108 -7.64 1.53 -8.63
CA LEU A 108 -6.71 0.55 -9.19
C LEU A 108 -7.39 -0.74 -9.67
N ALA A 109 -8.61 -1.05 -9.23
CA ALA A 109 -9.27 -2.34 -9.44
C ALA A 109 -9.29 -2.81 -10.91
N HIS A 110 -9.51 -1.89 -11.85
CA HIS A 110 -9.57 -2.18 -13.29
C HIS A 110 -8.21 -2.50 -13.92
N LEU A 111 -7.10 -2.16 -13.26
CA LEU A 111 -5.72 -2.41 -13.70
C LEU A 111 -5.16 -3.72 -13.12
N VAL A 112 -5.78 -4.25 -12.07
CA VAL A 112 -5.29 -5.41 -11.33
C VAL A 112 -5.50 -6.70 -12.11
N ARG A 113 -4.40 -7.38 -12.44
CA ARG A 113 -4.39 -8.71 -13.08
C ARG A 113 -4.12 -9.83 -12.08
N VAL A 114 -3.47 -9.52 -10.95
CA VAL A 114 -3.24 -10.47 -9.85
C VAL A 114 -4.54 -10.82 -9.12
N PRO A 115 -4.68 -12.02 -8.53
CA PRO A 115 -5.90 -12.40 -7.79
C PRO A 115 -6.11 -11.54 -6.53
N LYS A 116 -5.04 -10.97 -5.97
CA LYS A 116 -5.10 -10.15 -4.75
C LYS A 116 -4.22 -8.92 -4.89
N LEU A 117 -4.77 -7.74 -4.68
CA LEU A 117 -4.01 -6.50 -4.55
C LEU A 117 -3.82 -6.18 -3.06
N TYR A 118 -2.59 -5.92 -2.64
CA TYR A 118 -2.27 -5.49 -1.29
C TYR A 118 -2.21 -3.95 -1.19
N GLY A 119 -2.82 -3.40 -0.15
CA GLY A 119 -2.75 -1.98 0.19
C GLY A 119 -2.34 -1.80 1.65
N VAL A 120 -1.46 -0.84 1.93
CA VAL A 120 -1.04 -0.52 3.30
C VAL A 120 -1.33 0.94 3.62
N SER A 121 -2.04 1.17 4.73
CA SER A 121 -2.13 2.50 5.35
C SER A 121 -1.00 2.64 6.34
N ALA A 122 -0.07 3.56 6.08
CA ALA A 122 1.02 3.91 6.96
C ALA A 122 0.71 5.22 7.67
N ILE A 123 0.54 5.19 9.00
CA ILE A 123 0.55 6.40 9.83
C ILE A 123 1.87 6.44 10.60
N GLY A 124 2.79 7.30 10.14
CA GLY A 124 4.16 7.28 10.59
C GLY A 124 4.81 5.91 10.31
N ARG A 125 5.12 5.14 11.36
CA ARG A 125 5.66 3.77 11.26
C ARG A 125 4.61 2.68 11.49
N GLN A 126 3.40 3.07 11.89
CA GLN A 126 2.33 2.14 12.20
C GLN A 126 1.56 1.79 10.93
N LEU A 127 1.35 0.51 10.70
CA LEU A 127 0.74 -0.03 9.49
C LEU A 127 -0.60 -0.67 9.80
N SER A 128 -1.57 -0.39 8.93
CA SER A 128 -2.78 -1.17 8.74
C SER A 128 -2.74 -1.82 7.35
N TYR A 129 -3.11 -3.10 7.28
CA TYR A 129 -3.04 -3.91 6.06
C TYR A 129 -4.43 -4.16 5.49
N TYR A 130 -4.51 -4.05 4.17
CA TYR A 130 -5.74 -4.26 3.42
C TYR A 130 -5.45 -5.15 2.21
N THR A 131 -6.48 -5.87 1.78
CA THR A 131 -6.44 -6.69 0.57
C THR A 131 -7.69 -6.48 -0.24
N TYR A 132 -7.53 -6.36 -1.56
CA TYR A 132 -8.62 -6.46 -2.51
C TYR A 132 -8.54 -7.78 -3.24
N GLU A 133 -9.62 -8.55 -3.21
CA GLU A 133 -9.76 -9.81 -3.94
C GLU A 133 -10.45 -9.54 -5.28
N ARG A 134 -9.83 -10.00 -6.37
CA ARG A 134 -10.24 -9.62 -7.74
C ARG A 134 -11.53 -10.29 -8.20
N ALA A 135 -11.77 -11.55 -7.84
CA ALA A 135 -12.90 -12.31 -8.38
C ALA A 135 -14.25 -11.83 -7.83
N GLY A 136 -14.29 -11.43 -6.57
CA GLY A 136 -15.46 -10.94 -5.84
C GLY A 136 -15.48 -9.43 -5.64
N GLY A 137 -14.36 -8.73 -5.90
CA GLY A 137 -14.27 -7.29 -5.77
C GLY A 137 -14.32 -6.79 -4.32
N THR A 138 -13.96 -7.64 -3.36
CA THR A 138 -14.11 -7.37 -1.92
C THR A 138 -12.82 -6.80 -1.32
N ILE A 139 -12.94 -5.80 -0.45
CA ILE A 139 -11.82 -5.22 0.29
C ILE A 139 -11.90 -5.66 1.76
N GLU A 140 -10.84 -6.30 2.24
CA GLU A 140 -10.65 -6.66 3.64
C GLU A 140 -9.59 -5.76 4.30
N PRO A 141 -9.70 -5.44 5.60
CA PRO A 141 -10.87 -5.70 6.46
C PRO A 141 -12.13 -4.99 5.96
N VAL A 142 -13.32 -5.49 6.31
CA VAL A 142 -14.60 -4.83 6.01
C VAL A 142 -14.67 -3.41 6.61
N ALA A 143 -15.32 -2.49 5.90
CA ALA A 143 -15.54 -1.12 6.39
C ALA A 143 -16.53 -1.14 7.56
N LEU A 144 -16.24 -0.38 8.62
CA LEU A 144 -17.23 -0.16 9.68
C LEU A 144 -18.26 0.86 9.20
N ALA A 145 -19.53 0.61 9.51
CA ALA A 145 -20.62 1.50 9.14
C ALA A 145 -20.52 2.83 9.89
N ASP A 146 -20.72 3.92 9.15
CA ASP A 146 -20.83 5.26 9.72
C ASP A 146 -22.20 5.46 10.36
N SER A 147 -22.31 6.46 11.24
CA SER A 147 -23.57 6.83 11.89
C SER A 147 -23.95 8.27 11.57
N THR A 148 -25.21 8.50 11.23
CA THR A 148 -25.75 9.85 11.00
C THR A 148 -26.06 10.60 12.28
N SER A 149 -26.11 9.92 13.44
CA SER A 149 -26.54 10.48 14.72
C SER A 149 -25.46 10.50 15.80
N SER A 150 -24.28 9.91 15.55
CA SER A 150 -23.21 9.81 16.55
C SER A 150 -21.83 9.80 15.93
N ILE A 151 -20.84 10.33 16.64
CA ILE A 151 -19.43 10.18 16.26
C ILE A 151 -19.02 8.74 16.57
N VAL A 152 -18.81 7.95 15.52
CA VAL A 152 -18.35 6.55 15.62
C VAL A 152 -16.94 6.46 15.10
N ASP A 153 -16.08 5.74 15.81
CA ASP A 153 -14.76 5.39 15.29
C ASP A 153 -14.90 4.27 14.25
N THR A 154 -15.06 4.67 12.99
CA THR A 154 -15.14 3.73 11.85
C THR A 154 -13.75 3.22 11.43
N ALA A 155 -12.68 3.79 11.99
CA ALA A 155 -11.29 3.46 11.70
C ALA A 155 -10.51 3.30 13.03
N PRO A 156 -10.82 2.24 13.80
CA PRO A 156 -10.24 2.01 15.12
C PRO A 156 -8.71 2.03 15.09
N ILE A 157 -8.10 2.59 16.13
CA ILE A 157 -6.63 2.72 16.23
C ILE A 157 -5.94 1.35 16.15
N GLU A 158 -6.62 0.30 16.59
CA GLU A 158 -6.19 -1.11 16.55
C GLU A 158 -5.93 -1.63 15.13
N ARG A 159 -6.40 -0.92 14.09
CA ARG A 159 -6.04 -1.22 12.70
C ARG A 159 -4.57 -0.96 12.43
N TRP A 160 -4.01 0.12 12.98
CA TRP A 160 -2.59 0.49 12.86
C TRP A 160 -1.75 -0.14 13.98
N ASN A 161 -1.87 -1.46 14.13
CA ASN A 161 -1.23 -2.21 15.22
C ASN A 161 0.18 -2.73 14.91
N THR A 162 0.71 -2.44 13.73
CA THR A 162 1.98 -3.02 13.28
C THR A 162 3.03 -1.95 13.07
N ASN A 163 4.06 -1.90 13.91
CA ASN A 163 5.17 -0.98 13.71
C ASN A 163 6.22 -1.61 12.76
N ILE A 164 6.38 -1.05 11.56
CA ILE A 164 7.28 -1.59 10.53
C ILE A 164 8.75 -1.68 10.97
N MET A 165 9.16 -0.88 11.97
CA MET A 165 10.53 -0.85 12.47
C MET A 165 10.79 -1.86 13.60
N GLN A 166 9.75 -2.46 14.17
CA GLN A 166 9.86 -3.57 15.12
C GLN A 166 10.04 -4.90 14.39
N GLU A 167 10.55 -5.91 15.08
CA GLU A 167 10.86 -7.20 14.47
C GLU A 167 9.61 -7.89 13.89
N GLU A 168 8.52 -7.91 14.66
CA GLU A 168 7.24 -8.51 14.27
C GLU A 168 6.64 -7.77 13.08
N GLY A 169 6.68 -6.44 13.10
CA GLY A 169 6.12 -5.64 12.01
C GLY A 169 6.93 -5.71 10.72
N ARG A 170 8.27 -5.76 10.83
CA ARG A 170 9.14 -6.07 9.69
C ARG A 170 8.83 -7.46 9.14
N ALA A 171 8.74 -8.47 9.99
CA ALA A 171 8.46 -9.84 9.55
C ALA A 171 7.12 -9.94 8.82
N ARG A 172 6.07 -9.31 9.36
CA ARG A 172 4.74 -9.26 8.73
C ARG A 172 4.78 -8.55 7.38
N PHE A 173 5.46 -7.41 7.27
CA PHE A 173 5.62 -6.70 6.00
C PHE A 173 6.35 -7.55 4.96
N LEU A 174 7.45 -8.20 5.34
CA LEU A 174 8.21 -9.05 4.42
C LEU A 174 7.44 -10.31 4.00
N ALA A 175 6.58 -10.87 4.86
CA ALA A 175 5.70 -11.96 4.49
C ALA A 175 4.72 -11.55 3.38
N VAL A 176 4.15 -10.35 3.48
CA VAL A 176 3.29 -9.78 2.41
C VAL A 176 4.08 -9.59 1.11
N VAL A 177 5.29 -9.03 1.19
CA VAL A 177 6.18 -8.86 0.01
C VAL A 177 6.47 -10.19 -0.66
N GLU A 178 6.78 -11.24 0.10
CA GLU A 178 7.09 -12.55 -0.48
C GLU A 178 5.86 -13.21 -1.11
N GLU A 179 4.69 -13.06 -0.49
CA GLU A 179 3.43 -13.53 -1.10
C GLU A 179 3.15 -12.82 -2.43
N ILE A 180 3.38 -11.50 -2.51
CA ILE A 180 3.26 -10.74 -3.75
C ILE A 180 4.21 -11.28 -4.82
N LYS A 181 5.49 -11.48 -4.47
CA LYS A 181 6.48 -12.03 -5.41
C LYS A 181 6.07 -13.42 -5.90
N GLN A 182 5.56 -14.28 -5.01
CA GLN A 182 5.10 -15.61 -5.39
C GLN A 182 3.89 -15.55 -6.33
N MET A 183 2.93 -14.69 -6.04
CA MET A 183 1.73 -14.49 -6.86
C MET A 183 2.10 -14.02 -8.28
N VAL A 184 3.03 -13.06 -8.39
CA VAL A 184 3.55 -12.58 -9.68
C VAL A 184 4.25 -13.71 -10.44
N ARG A 185 5.16 -14.45 -9.78
CA ARG A 185 5.86 -15.58 -10.40
C ARG A 185 4.89 -16.64 -10.94
N ASN A 186 3.86 -17.00 -10.17
CA ASN A 186 2.89 -18.03 -10.57
C ASN A 186 2.10 -17.65 -11.83
N LEU A 187 1.68 -16.38 -11.93
CA LEU A 187 0.91 -15.89 -13.08
C LEU A 187 1.79 -15.77 -14.34
N TRP A 188 3.02 -15.32 -14.18
CA TRP A 188 3.97 -15.28 -15.28
C TRP A 188 4.25 -16.67 -15.83
N TRP A 189 4.55 -17.65 -14.97
CA TRP A 189 4.75 -19.04 -15.38
C TRP A 189 3.56 -19.63 -16.15
N THR A 190 2.34 -19.38 -15.66
CA THR A 190 1.12 -19.85 -16.33
C THR A 190 0.96 -19.22 -17.73
N SER A 191 1.24 -17.92 -17.84
CA SER A 191 1.13 -17.18 -19.10
C SER A 191 2.18 -17.62 -20.13
N SER A 192 3.42 -17.85 -19.69
CA SER A 192 4.54 -18.29 -20.53
C SER A 192 4.31 -19.69 -21.12
N ILE A 193 3.78 -20.63 -20.32
CA ILE A 193 3.45 -21.99 -20.80
C ILE A 193 2.33 -21.93 -21.85
N MET A 194 1.25 -21.18 -21.58
CA MET A 194 0.14 -21.06 -22.55
C MET A 194 0.61 -20.46 -23.88
N THR A 195 1.52 -19.49 -23.84
CA THR A 195 2.08 -18.86 -25.04
C THR A 195 2.92 -19.85 -25.84
N ALA A 196 3.80 -20.62 -25.17
CA ALA A 196 4.66 -21.60 -25.84
C ALA A 196 3.86 -22.72 -26.55
N PHE A 197 2.72 -23.14 -25.98
CA PHE A 197 1.83 -24.12 -26.62
C PHE A 197 1.09 -23.54 -27.83
N MET A 198 0.76 -22.24 -27.83
CA MET A 198 0.08 -21.60 -28.96
C MET A 198 1.00 -21.29 -30.14
N THR A 199 2.31 -21.12 -29.92
CA THR A 199 3.29 -20.85 -30.98
C THR A 199 3.89 -22.12 -31.61
N SER A 200 3.49 -23.31 -31.16
CA SER A 200 4.03 -24.60 -31.60
C SER A 200 3.16 -25.32 -32.65
N PHE A 201 2.28 -24.60 -33.34
CA PHE A 201 1.46 -25.08 -34.47
C PHE A 201 1.66 -24.16 -35.68
#